data_AF-A0A355TWD6-F1
#
_entry.id   AF-A0A355TWD6-F1
#
_cell.length_a   1.000
_cell.length_b   1.000
_cell.length_c   1.000
_cell.angle_alpha   90.00
_cell.angle_beta   90.00
_cell.angle_gamma   90.00
#
_symmetry.space_group_name_H-M   'P 1'
#
loop_
_entity.id
_entity.type
_entity.pdbx_description
1 polymer ?
#
loop_
_entity_poly.entity_id
_entity_poly.type
_entity_poly.pdbx_seq_one_letter_code
_entity_poly.pdbx_strand_id
1 'polypeptide(L)'
;AAMAPAAADTLKNFFDDTGTKPSDYDLVLTGDLGEVGSRLLCQLLNQQSIDITQKHNDCGLMIFDRNKQDVHAGGSGCGCAGSVFCSKILNDMQSGKLKNILFMATGALMSPTSSGQGA
;
A
#
# COMPACT_ATOMS: atom_id res chain seq x y z
N ALA A 1 -0.85 10.11 -9.09
CA ALA A 1 -0.37 8.76 -8.78
C ALA A 1 -1.19 7.75 -9.58
N ALA A 2 -0.63 7.18 -10.66
CA ALA A 2 -1.35 6.23 -11.52
C ALA A 2 -1.65 4.88 -10.83
N MET A 3 -0.95 4.58 -9.73
CA MET A 3 -1.02 3.29 -9.03
C MET A 3 -2.21 3.15 -8.07
N ALA A 4 -2.71 4.27 -7.51
CA ALA A 4 -3.79 4.22 -6.51
C ALA A 4 -5.13 3.69 -7.06
N PRO A 5 -5.57 4.04 -8.29
CA PRO A 5 -6.76 3.41 -8.89
C PRO A 5 -6.61 1.91 -9.11
N ALA A 6 -5.43 1.45 -9.55
CA ALA A 6 -5.17 0.03 -9.75
C ALA A 6 -5.19 -0.75 -8.41
N ALA A 7 -4.60 -0.16 -7.36
CA ALA A 7 -4.64 -0.74 -6.02
C ALA A 7 -6.08 -0.79 -5.45
N ALA A 8 -6.87 0.27 -5.68
CA ALA A 8 -8.27 0.32 -5.26
C ALA A 8 -9.10 -0.77 -5.94
N ASP A 9 -8.98 -0.90 -7.26
CA ASP A 9 -9.72 -1.92 -8.03
C ASP A 9 -9.34 -3.34 -7.61
N THR A 10 -8.05 -3.59 -7.39
CA THR A 10 -7.57 -4.90 -6.92
C THR A 10 -8.10 -5.24 -5.53
N LEU A 11 -8.07 -4.29 -4.60
CA LEU A 11 -8.59 -4.51 -3.24
C LEU A 11 -10.10 -4.73 -3.25
N LYS A 12 -10.85 -3.93 -4.02
CA LYS A 12 -12.29 -4.09 -4.17
C LYS A 12 -12.63 -5.48 -4.69
N ASN A 13 -12.02 -5.91 -5.79
CA ASN A 13 -12.29 -7.23 -6.38
C ASN A 13 -11.92 -8.35 -5.40
N PHE A 14 -10.82 -8.21 -4.66
CA PHE A 14 -10.46 -9.18 -3.61
C PHE A 14 -11.51 -9.29 -2.51
N PHE A 15 -12.05 -8.17 -2.00
CA PHE A 15 -13.10 -8.21 -0.98
C PHE A 15 -14.40 -8.81 -1.55
N ASP A 16 -14.77 -8.47 -2.78
CA ASP A 16 -15.95 -9.02 -3.45
C ASP A 16 -15.82 -10.54 -3.67
N ASP A 17 -14.68 -11.01 -4.15
CA ASP A 17 -14.42 -12.43 -4.45
C ASP A 17 -14.35 -13.30 -3.20
N THR A 18 -13.79 -12.75 -2.11
CA THR A 18 -13.61 -13.50 -0.85
C THR A 18 -14.78 -13.36 0.11
N GLY A 19 -15.65 -12.36 -0.09
CA GLY A 19 -16.70 -11.99 0.86
C GLY A 19 -16.16 -11.43 2.18
N THR A 20 -14.86 -11.09 2.25
CA THR A 20 -14.23 -10.54 3.45
C THR A 20 -14.30 -9.02 3.47
N LYS A 21 -14.03 -8.42 4.62
CA LYS A 21 -14.08 -6.98 4.86
C LYS A 21 -12.73 -6.52 5.41
N PRO A 22 -12.41 -5.21 5.29
CA PRO A 22 -11.21 -4.65 5.92
C PRO A 22 -11.05 -4.96 7.41
N SER A 23 -12.17 -5.11 8.14
CA SER A 23 -12.18 -5.47 9.56
C SER A 23 -11.67 -6.88 9.87
N ASP A 24 -11.69 -7.79 8.89
CA ASP A 24 -11.24 -9.18 9.04
C ASP A 24 -9.71 -9.31 9.02
N TYR A 25 -9.03 -8.20 8.71
CA TYR A 25 -7.58 -8.09 8.68
C TYR A 25 -7.07 -7.19 9.82
N ASP A 26 -5.94 -7.57 10.38
CA ASP A 26 -5.22 -6.76 11.36
C ASP A 26 -4.52 -5.58 10.68
N LEU A 27 -4.06 -5.78 9.43
CA LEU A 27 -3.35 -4.79 8.62
C LEU A 27 -3.59 -5.02 7.13
N VAL A 28 -3.91 -3.95 6.40
CA VAL A 28 -3.87 -3.86 4.92
C VAL A 28 -2.62 -3.07 4.56
N LEU A 29 -1.65 -3.71 3.92
CA LEU A 29 -0.33 -3.14 3.68
C LEU A 29 -0.05 -3.01 2.18
N THR A 30 0.17 -1.78 1.71
CA THR A 30 0.58 -1.51 0.32
C THR A 30 2.09 -1.36 0.19
N GLY A 31 2.60 -1.58 -1.02
CA GLY A 31 4.04 -1.58 -1.30
C GLY A 31 4.69 -0.20 -1.26
N ASP A 32 4.30 0.69 -2.17
CA ASP A 32 5.02 1.96 -2.38
C ASP A 32 4.13 3.06 -2.97
N LEU A 33 2.87 3.12 -2.53
CA LEU A 33 1.97 4.20 -2.91
C LEU A 33 2.44 5.56 -2.35
N GLY A 34 3.21 5.55 -1.27
CA GLY A 34 3.60 6.74 -0.53
C GLY A 34 2.38 7.47 0.04
N GLU A 35 2.59 8.65 0.62
CA GLU A 35 1.52 9.38 1.32
C GLU A 35 0.38 9.78 0.38
N VAL A 36 0.73 10.31 -0.79
CA VAL A 36 -0.26 10.81 -1.77
C VAL A 36 -1.07 9.65 -2.35
N GLY A 37 -0.42 8.54 -2.71
CA GLY A 37 -1.10 7.37 -3.25
C GLY A 37 -1.96 6.67 -2.21
N SER A 38 -1.48 6.57 -0.96
CA SER A 38 -2.23 6.00 0.16
C SER A 38 -3.51 6.77 0.45
N ARG A 39 -3.42 8.11 0.52
CA ARG A 39 -4.61 8.96 0.72
C ARG A 39 -5.61 8.81 -0.43
N LEU A 40 -5.13 8.77 -1.67
CA LEU A 40 -5.98 8.60 -2.84
C LEU A 40 -6.64 7.21 -2.86
N LEU A 41 -5.91 6.16 -2.48
CA LEU A 41 -6.45 4.80 -2.34
C LEU A 41 -7.63 4.77 -1.36
N CYS A 42 -7.44 5.31 -0.15
CA CYS A 42 -8.51 5.36 0.85
C CYS A 42 -9.72 6.16 0.34
N GLN A 43 -9.50 7.27 -0.37
CA GLN A 43 -10.59 8.05 -0.96
C GLN A 43 -11.38 7.26 -2.02
N LEU A 44 -10.69 6.56 -2.92
CA LEU A 44 -11.32 5.77 -3.99
C LEU A 44 -12.13 4.59 -3.42
N LEU A 45 -11.59 3.86 -2.45
CA LEU A 45 -12.31 2.76 -1.80
C LEU A 45 -13.51 3.27 -0.98
N ASN A 46 -13.37 4.42 -0.31
CA ASN A 46 -14.48 5.00 0.44
C ASN A 46 -15.65 5.42 -0.47
N GLN A 47 -15.38 5.90 -1.69
CA GLN A 47 -16.43 6.14 -2.71
C GLN A 47 -17.19 4.86 -3.09
N GLN A 48 -16.58 3.69 -2.88
CA GLN A 48 -17.18 2.37 -3.10
C GLN A 48 -17.70 1.74 -1.80
N SER A 49 -17.84 2.52 -0.72
CA SER A 49 -18.28 2.06 0.62
C SER A 49 -17.34 1.05 1.29
N ILE A 50 -16.05 1.04 0.92
CA ILE A 50 -15.01 0.22 1.54
C ILE A 50 -14.07 1.16 2.29
N ASP A 51 -14.14 1.18 3.63
CA ASP A 51 -13.23 1.98 4.45
C ASP A 51 -12.06 1.13 4.98
N ILE A 52 -10.86 1.41 4.49
CA ILE A 52 -9.61 0.80 4.96
C ILE A 52 -8.79 1.73 5.86
N THR A 53 -9.23 2.96 6.13
CA THR A 53 -8.40 4.02 6.71
C THR A 53 -7.80 3.65 8.06
N GLN A 54 -8.51 2.88 8.87
CA GLN A 54 -8.04 2.43 10.19
C GLN A 54 -7.09 1.22 10.14
N LYS A 55 -7.05 0.52 9.00
CA LYS A 55 -6.31 -0.74 8.81
C LYS A 55 -5.20 -0.61 7.78
N HIS A 56 -5.14 0.49 7.03
CA HIS A 56 -4.20 0.70 5.94
C HIS A 56 -2.87 1.26 6.41
N ASN A 57 -1.78 0.74 5.86
CA ASN A 57 -0.46 1.35 5.91
C ASN A 57 0.31 1.07 4.61
N ASP A 58 1.42 1.76 4.39
CA ASP A 58 2.24 1.63 3.18
C ASP A 58 3.71 1.42 3.57
N CYS A 59 4.40 0.45 2.95
CA CYS A 59 5.80 0.17 3.28
C CYS A 59 6.68 1.41 3.02
N GLY A 60 6.35 2.22 2.01
CA GLY A 60 7.01 3.49 1.72
C GLY A 60 6.97 4.49 2.87
N LEU A 61 5.91 4.45 3.69
CA LEU A 61 5.75 5.32 4.86
C LEU A 61 6.37 4.74 6.14
N MET A 62 6.59 3.43 6.18
CA MET A 62 7.13 2.74 7.35
C MET A 62 8.67 2.74 7.42
N ILE A 63 9.35 2.91 6.29
CA ILE A 63 10.80 2.73 6.20
C ILE A 63 11.62 3.93 6.70
N PHE A 64 11.01 5.12 6.83
CA PHE A 64 11.69 6.36 7.20
C PHE A 64 11.03 7.07 8.39
N ASP A 65 11.82 7.74 9.22
CA ASP A 65 11.31 8.69 10.23
C ASP A 65 10.96 10.00 9.53
N ARG A 66 9.71 10.11 9.09
CA ARG A 66 9.19 11.26 8.31
C ARG A 66 9.31 12.61 9.03
N ASN A 67 9.50 12.62 10.35
CA ASN A 67 9.67 13.87 11.12
C ASN A 67 11.13 14.32 11.20
N LYS A 68 12.09 13.41 10.99
CA LYS A 68 13.53 13.69 11.11
C LYS A 68 14.27 13.60 9.78
N GLN A 69 13.67 12.97 8.77
CA GLN A 69 14.27 12.74 7.46
C GLN A 69 13.38 13.38 6.39
N ASP A 70 13.95 14.25 5.56
CA ASP A 70 13.24 14.83 4.41
C ASP A 70 13.13 13.80 3.29
N VAL A 71 12.00 13.09 3.27
CA VAL A 71 11.73 11.98 2.35
C VAL A 71 10.54 12.25 1.43
N HIS A 72 10.10 13.52 1.34
CA HIS A 72 8.92 13.94 0.60
C HIS A 72 7.70 13.02 0.86
N ALA A 73 7.27 12.22 -0.14
CA ALA A 73 6.10 11.35 -0.04
C ALA A 73 6.37 9.97 0.59
N GLY A 74 7.61 9.65 0.96
CA GLY A 74 8.05 8.36 1.51
C GLY A 74 9.05 7.62 0.61
N GLY A 75 9.40 6.39 1.00
CA GLY A 75 10.21 5.48 0.20
C GLY A 75 9.44 4.83 -0.95
N SER A 76 10.14 4.45 -2.01
CA SER A 76 9.55 3.76 -3.17
C SER A 76 10.50 2.70 -3.74
N GLY A 77 9.96 1.74 -4.48
CA GLY A 77 10.71 0.67 -5.15
C GLY A 77 10.65 -0.68 -4.43
N CYS A 78 11.01 -1.73 -5.16
CA CYS A 78 10.87 -3.13 -4.72
C CYS A 78 11.65 -3.46 -3.43
N GLY A 79 12.77 -2.77 -3.18
CA GLY A 79 13.53 -2.89 -1.94
C GLY A 79 12.76 -2.41 -0.71
N CYS A 80 11.90 -1.40 -0.85
CA CYS A 80 11.12 -0.87 0.26
C CYS A 80 10.07 -1.86 0.76
N ALA A 81 9.27 -2.40 -0.15
CA ALA A 81 8.25 -3.40 0.16
C ALA A 81 8.89 -4.70 0.72
N GLY A 82 9.97 -5.18 0.09
CA GLY A 82 10.69 -6.38 0.54
C GLY A 82 11.34 -6.20 1.92
N SER A 83 12.04 -5.08 2.16
CA SER A 83 12.70 -4.82 3.44
C SER A 83 11.71 -4.65 4.58
N VAL A 84 10.62 -3.91 4.39
CA VAL A 84 9.61 -3.70 5.45
C VAL A 84 8.87 -5.01 5.76
N PHE A 85 8.47 -5.76 4.73
CA PHE A 85 7.76 -7.02 4.92
C PHE A 85 8.64 -8.06 5.63
N CYS A 86 9.84 -8.32 5.11
CA CYS A 86 10.73 -9.36 5.64
C CYS A 86 11.33 -9.04 7.01
N SER A 87 11.32 -7.77 7.43
CA SER A 87 11.79 -7.36 8.76
C SER A 87 10.63 -7.16 9.72
N LYS A 88 9.96 -6.00 9.66
CA LYS A 88 8.99 -5.57 10.66
C LYS A 88 7.74 -6.46 10.66
N ILE A 89 7.17 -6.72 9.49
CA ILE A 89 5.87 -7.41 9.38
C ILE A 89 5.99 -8.88 9.75
N LEU A 90 6.97 -9.60 9.20
CA LEU A 90 7.20 -11.00 9.57
C LEU A 90 7.53 -11.15 11.06
N ASN A 91 8.32 -10.26 11.66
CA ASN A 91 8.60 -10.29 13.10
C ASN A 91 7.35 -10.01 13.95
N ASP A 92 6.49 -9.08 13.54
CA ASP A 92 5.22 -8.82 14.23
C ASP A 92 4.27 -10.03 14.11
N MET A 93 4.26 -10.74 12.98
CA MET A 93 3.51 -11.97 12.81
C MET A 93 4.06 -13.10 13.69
N GLN A 94 5.38 -13.30 13.70
CA GLN A 94 6.04 -14.31 14.53
C GLN A 94 5.84 -14.07 16.02
N SER A 95 5.79 -12.80 16.45
CA SER A 95 5.49 -12.43 17.84
C SER A 95 3.99 -12.44 18.19
N GLY A 96 3.11 -12.76 17.21
CA GLY A 96 1.67 -12.85 17.41
C GLY A 96 0.95 -11.50 17.49
N LYS A 97 1.63 -10.39 17.21
CA LYS A 97 1.04 -9.04 17.17
C LYS A 97 0.14 -8.83 15.96
N LEU A 98 0.48 -9.47 14.84
CA LEU A 98 -0.34 -9.54 13.63
C LEU A 98 -0.66 -11.01 13.34
N LYS A 99 -1.90 -11.32 12.99
CA LYS A 99 -2.34 -12.69 12.70
C LYS A 99 -2.85 -12.83 11.27
N ASN A 100 -3.61 -11.85 10.81
CA ASN A 100 -4.14 -11.85 9.46
C ASN A 100 -3.82 -10.51 8.77
N ILE A 101 -3.02 -10.56 7.71
CA ILE A 101 -2.62 -9.36 6.96
C ILE A 101 -2.98 -9.51 5.49
N LEU A 102 -3.39 -8.40 4.87
CA LEU A 102 -3.58 -8.31 3.43
C LEU A 102 -2.43 -7.47 2.86
N PHE A 103 -1.47 -8.12 2.22
CA PHE A 103 -0.32 -7.45 1.63
C PHE A 103 -0.46 -7.32 0.11
N MET A 104 -0.33 -6.10 -0.40
CA MET A 104 -0.43 -5.77 -1.82
C MET A 104 0.79 -4.98 -2.28
N ALA A 105 1.73 -5.65 -2.93
CA ALA A 105 2.83 -4.96 -3.60
C ALA A 105 2.28 -4.14 -4.78
N THR A 106 2.53 -2.83 -4.76
CA THR A 106 2.21 -1.93 -5.87
C THR A 106 3.47 -1.67 -6.69
N GLY A 107 3.29 -1.27 -7.95
CA GLY A 107 4.39 -0.92 -8.82
C GLY A 107 3.90 -0.18 -10.06
N ALA A 108 4.68 0.78 -10.53
CA ALA A 108 4.43 1.48 -11.78
C ALA A 108 5.22 0.80 -12.92
N LEU A 109 4.51 0.28 -13.92
CA LEU A 109 5.13 -0.17 -15.17
C LEU A 109 5.35 1.05 -16.08
N MET A 110 6.54 1.64 -16.01
CA MET A 110 6.90 2.83 -16.79
C MET A 110 8.26 2.66 -17.47
N SER A 111 8.40 3.21 -18.68
CA SER A 111 9.67 3.29 -19.41
C SER A 111 9.92 4.71 -19.91
N PRO A 112 11.18 5.14 -20.09
CA PRO A 112 11.49 6.47 -20.65
C PRO A 112 10.81 6.71 -21.99
N THR A 113 10.71 5.67 -22.82
CA THR A 113 10.02 5.71 -24.12
C THR A 113 8.53 5.98 -23.95
N SER A 114 7.86 5.31 -23.01
CA SER A 114 6.43 5.50 -22.73
C SER A 114 6.11 6.90 -22.18
N SER A 115 6.99 7.46 -21.34
CA SER A 115 6.80 8.78 -20.75
C SER A 115 7.09 9.93 -21.73
N GLY A 116 7.82 9.67 -22.82
CA GLY A 116 8.27 10.68 -23.78
C GLY A 116 7.48 10.77 -25.09
N GLN A 117 6.40 10.00 -25.27
CA GLN A 117 5.65 9.99 -26.55
C GLN A 117 4.63 11.14 -26.70
N GLY A 118 4.63 12.11 -25.79
CA GLY A 118 3.73 13.27 -25.82
C GLY A 118 4.31 14.49 -26.53
N ALA A 119 5.28 14.32 -27.43
CA ALA A 119 5.85 15.41 -28.23
C ALA A 119 4.83 16.00 -29.22
#